data_AF-A0A7U3ZPC2-F1
#
_entry.id   AF-A0A7U3ZPC2-F1
#
_cell.length_a   1.000
_cell.length_b   1.000
_cell.length_c   1.000
_cell.angle_alpha   90.00
_cell.angle_beta   90.00
_cell.angle_gamma   90.00
#
_symmetry.space_group_name_H-M   'P 1'
#
loop_
_entity.id
_entity.type
_entity.pdbx_description
1 polymer ?
#
loop_
_entity_poly.entity_id
_entity_poly.type
_entity_poly.pdbx_seq_one_letter_code
_entity_poly.pdbx_strand_id
1 'polypeptide(L)'
;MLAKYILQYLNLKSNQIIFGIRTWFIPETGTVKSFFFMILPLCFVFFAVKPPGLWGFWAHQRINRLAVFSLPPEMQVFFKKHIDYLTENAVNPDRRRYAIAGEAPRHYIDTEAYGDSALYKLPLFWNEAVKKFGEDTLALNGTVPWAIQHYKSQLTEAFRQRNAQRILRVAADLGHYIADANVPLHTTRNYNGQYTGQEGIHAFWETRLPELYAEEYDMFVGRAVYEERIALRAWRAVRQANAALDSVLRFEAEVSKQMKPELKYTLEDRNGVIFKTYSREFSQKYHQLLNRQVERQMRASVKMVADFWFTCWVDAGQPDLGPLASFSRNESVKVEEETEKRSWLQRLFNVRPENEN
;
A
#
# COMPACT_ATOMS: atom_id res chain seq x y z
N MET A 1 13.72 33.18 43.13
CA MET A 1 14.10 34.53 43.62
C MET A 1 15.47 34.85 43.06
N LEU A 2 15.56 35.78 42.10
CA LEU A 2 15.98 37.18 42.32
C LEU A 2 17.45 37.28 42.81
N ALA A 3 18.34 38.12 42.30
CA ALA A 3 18.27 39.12 41.23
C ALA A 3 19.66 39.78 41.07
N LYS A 4 19.90 40.26 39.83
CA LYS A 4 20.52 41.55 39.43
C LYS A 4 21.96 41.90 39.86
N TYR A 5 22.76 42.38 38.90
CA TYR A 5 23.05 43.82 38.75
C TYR A 5 23.49 44.18 37.29
N ILE A 6 22.68 45.05 36.66
CA ILE A 6 22.96 46.19 35.73
C ILE A 6 23.77 45.95 34.41
N LEU A 7 23.17 45.95 33.20
CA LEU A 7 22.79 47.07 32.27
C LEU A 7 23.95 47.91 31.71
N GLN A 8 24.33 47.75 30.42
CA GLN A 8 24.16 48.77 29.37
C GLN A 8 24.73 48.38 27.97
N TYR A 9 23.99 48.81 26.93
CA TYR A 9 24.34 49.02 25.51
C TYR A 9 24.28 47.88 24.46
N LEU A 10 23.05 47.68 23.95
CA LEU A 10 22.61 47.57 22.54
C LEU A 10 23.64 47.81 21.42
N ASN A 11 23.73 46.88 20.44
CA ASN A 11 23.12 47.04 19.12
C ASN A 11 23.23 45.76 18.24
N LEU A 12 22.10 45.36 17.67
CA LEU A 12 21.92 44.30 16.66
C LEU A 12 21.81 44.94 15.26
N LYS A 13 22.24 44.23 14.21
CA LYS A 13 21.68 44.15 12.82
C LYS A 13 22.71 43.45 11.92
N SER A 14 22.51 42.22 11.42
CA SER A 14 21.59 41.73 10.37
C SER A 14 21.89 42.28 8.97
N ASN A 15 22.53 41.46 8.13
CA ASN A 15 22.65 41.65 6.68
C ASN A 15 21.47 40.96 5.97
N GLN A 16 20.60 41.73 5.32
CA GLN A 16 19.73 41.27 4.24
C GLN A 16 19.93 42.20 3.04
N ILE A 17 20.20 41.61 1.88
CA ILE A 17 20.25 42.30 0.58
C ILE A 17 18.92 42.06 -0.12
N ILE A 18 18.20 43.14 -0.40
CA ILE A 18 16.99 43.18 -1.22
C ILE A 18 17.37 43.91 -2.52
N PHE A 19 17.15 43.27 -3.67
CA PHE A 19 17.14 43.96 -4.96
C PHE A 19 15.69 44.16 -5.41
N GLY A 20 15.21 45.40 -5.34
CA GLY A 20 13.96 45.87 -5.94
C GLY A 20 14.24 46.60 -7.25
N ILE A 21 13.48 46.28 -8.31
CA ILE A 21 13.56 46.96 -9.60
C ILE A 21 12.63 48.19 -9.56
N ARG A 22 13.21 49.36 -9.85
CA ARG A 22 12.55 50.67 -9.94
C ARG A 22 11.71 50.81 -11.22
N THR A 23 10.55 51.45 -11.10
CA THR A 23 9.82 52.08 -12.21
C THR A 23 9.90 53.60 -12.10
N TRP A 24 10.16 54.30 -13.20
CA TRP A 24 9.96 55.75 -13.35
C TRP A 24 9.40 56.07 -14.75
N PHE A 25 8.60 57.14 -14.82
CA PHE A 25 7.60 57.51 -15.84
C PHE A 25 8.12 58.54 -16.88
N ILE A 26 7.77 58.34 -18.18
CA ILE A 26 7.18 59.25 -19.24
C ILE A 26 7.92 60.56 -19.68
N PRO A 27 7.69 61.22 -20.87
CA PRO A 27 7.08 60.88 -22.19
C PRO A 27 8.00 61.17 -23.41
N GLU A 28 7.62 60.74 -24.63
CA GLU A 28 7.39 61.66 -25.79
C GLU A 28 6.96 60.92 -27.07
N THR A 29 6.32 61.70 -27.95
CA THR A 29 5.50 61.36 -29.11
C THR A 29 6.25 60.72 -30.27
N GLY A 30 5.71 59.63 -30.83
CA GLY A 30 6.18 59.07 -32.10
C GLY A 30 5.31 57.89 -32.54
N THR A 31 4.79 57.97 -33.76
CA THR A 31 3.95 56.97 -34.43
C THR A 31 4.59 55.58 -34.47
N VAL A 32 4.04 54.62 -33.73
CA VAL A 32 4.50 53.22 -33.76
C VAL A 32 3.51 52.38 -34.55
N LYS A 33 3.99 51.86 -35.68
CA LYS A 33 3.35 50.85 -36.53
C LYS A 33 2.93 49.65 -35.68
N SER A 34 1.69 49.17 -35.86
CA SER A 34 1.18 47.93 -35.24
C SER A 34 2.08 46.75 -35.59
N PHE A 35 2.97 46.38 -34.66
CA PHE A 35 3.59 45.06 -34.67
C PHE A 35 2.66 44.10 -33.92
N PHE A 36 1.95 43.28 -34.70
CA PHE A 36 1.27 42.10 -34.22
C PHE A 36 2.33 41.15 -33.64
N PHE A 37 2.65 41.26 -32.35
CA PHE A 37 3.33 40.18 -31.64
C PHE A 37 2.33 39.05 -31.50
N MET A 38 2.45 38.08 -32.41
CA MET A 38 1.79 36.79 -32.32
C MET A 38 2.30 36.12 -31.03
N ILE A 39 1.58 36.31 -29.92
CA ILE A 39 1.79 35.54 -28.69
C ILE A 39 1.41 34.11 -29.05
N LEU A 40 2.42 33.33 -29.44
CA LEU A 40 2.29 31.89 -29.50
C LEU A 40 1.79 31.44 -28.12
N PRO A 41 0.64 30.75 -28.01
CA PRO A 41 0.30 30.16 -26.74
C PRO A 41 1.40 29.14 -26.48
N LEU A 42 2.24 29.42 -25.50
CA LEU A 42 3.14 28.45 -24.93
C LEU A 42 2.21 27.35 -24.40
N CYS A 43 1.96 26.34 -25.22
CA CYS A 43 1.35 25.10 -24.79
C CYS A 43 2.23 24.59 -23.66
N PHE A 44 1.88 24.94 -22.43
CA PHE A 44 2.20 24.17 -21.26
C PHE A 44 1.58 22.81 -21.54
N VAL A 45 2.36 21.95 -22.20
CA VAL A 45 2.23 20.51 -22.06
C VAL A 45 2.43 20.30 -20.56
N PHE A 46 1.31 20.30 -19.84
CA PHE A 46 1.22 19.65 -18.55
C PHE A 46 1.63 18.21 -18.83
N PHE A 47 2.93 17.94 -18.75
CA PHE A 47 3.38 16.61 -18.41
C PHE A 47 2.65 16.31 -17.11
N ALA A 48 1.66 15.43 -17.19
CA ALA A 48 1.07 14.81 -16.03
C ALA A 48 2.22 14.13 -15.30
N VAL A 49 2.85 14.86 -14.37
CA VAL A 49 3.75 14.28 -13.39
C VAL A 49 2.86 13.32 -12.64
N LYS A 50 2.95 12.03 -12.99
CA LYS A 50 2.32 10.99 -12.19
C LYS A 50 2.82 11.25 -10.77
N PRO A 51 1.91 11.42 -9.78
CA PRO A 51 2.35 11.61 -8.41
C PRO A 51 3.30 10.47 -8.08
N PRO A 52 4.39 10.73 -7.35
CA PRO A 52 5.35 9.69 -7.00
C PRO A 52 4.55 8.52 -6.42
N GLY A 53 4.58 7.39 -7.13
CA GLY A 53 4.08 6.16 -6.57
C GLY A 53 4.87 5.98 -5.29
N LEU A 54 4.20 6.09 -4.14
CA LEU A 54 4.78 5.71 -2.86
C LEU A 54 5.20 4.24 -3.03
N TRP A 55 6.50 4.03 -3.22
CA TRP A 55 7.07 2.71 -3.46
C TRP A 55 6.97 1.91 -2.16
N GLY A 56 6.55 0.65 -2.27
CA GLY A 56 5.84 -0.11 -1.21
C GLY A 56 4.65 -0.89 -1.76
N PHE A 57 4.12 -0.39 -2.88
CA PHE A 57 2.80 -0.75 -3.39
C PHE A 57 2.81 -1.67 -4.61
N TRP A 58 3.97 -1.87 -5.25
CA TRP A 58 4.08 -2.59 -6.52
C TRP A 58 3.51 -4.01 -6.46
N ALA A 59 3.81 -4.76 -5.39
CA ALA A 59 3.34 -6.13 -5.22
C ALA A 59 1.81 -6.20 -5.14
N HIS A 60 1.18 -5.32 -4.36
CA HIS A 60 -0.29 -5.22 -4.23
C HIS A 60 -0.98 -4.96 -5.57
N GLN A 61 -0.44 -4.02 -6.35
CA GLN A 61 -0.93 -3.71 -7.69
C GLN A 61 -0.81 -4.92 -8.63
N ARG A 62 0.36 -5.57 -8.62
CA ARG A 62 0.65 -6.74 -9.45
C ARG A 62 -0.24 -7.92 -9.08
N ILE A 63 -0.44 -8.19 -7.80
CA ILE A 63 -1.30 -9.29 -7.30
C ILE A 63 -2.74 -9.10 -7.78
N ASN A 64 -3.33 -7.92 -7.56
CA ASN A 64 -4.70 -7.63 -7.99
C ASN A 64 -4.86 -7.72 -9.50
N ARG A 65 -3.90 -7.17 -10.27
CA ARG A 65 -3.88 -7.25 -11.73
C ARG A 65 -3.88 -8.70 -12.20
N LEU A 66 -3.01 -9.53 -11.63
CA LEU A 66 -2.84 -10.92 -12.06
C LEU A 66 -4.05 -11.79 -11.71
N ALA A 67 -4.71 -11.54 -10.57
CA ALA A 67 -5.90 -12.28 -10.16
C ALA A 67 -7.04 -12.20 -11.19
N VAL A 68 -7.16 -11.10 -11.93
CA VAL A 68 -8.15 -10.94 -13.00
C VAL A 68 -8.03 -12.02 -14.08
N PHE A 69 -6.82 -12.46 -14.41
CA PHE A 69 -6.59 -13.46 -15.45
C PHE A 69 -6.94 -14.89 -15.02
N SER A 70 -7.09 -15.13 -13.71
CA SER A 70 -7.54 -16.41 -13.16
C SER A 70 -9.06 -16.54 -13.08
N LEU A 71 -9.81 -15.46 -13.26
CA LEU A 71 -11.28 -15.47 -13.22
C LEU A 71 -11.90 -16.19 -14.43
N PRO A 72 -13.12 -16.74 -14.32
CA PRO A 72 -13.83 -17.34 -15.45
C PRO A 72 -14.28 -16.27 -16.47
N PRO A 73 -14.53 -16.63 -17.75
CA PRO A 73 -14.88 -15.68 -18.82
C PRO A 73 -16.03 -14.73 -18.48
N GLU A 74 -17.05 -15.23 -17.78
CA GLU A 74 -18.25 -14.52 -17.35
C GLU A 74 -17.93 -13.37 -16.39
N MET A 75 -16.85 -13.49 -15.61
CA MET A 75 -16.34 -12.42 -14.77
C MET A 75 -15.33 -11.55 -15.50
N GLN A 76 -14.51 -12.15 -16.37
CA GLN A 76 -13.49 -11.42 -17.12
C GLN A 76 -14.07 -10.29 -17.98
N VAL A 77 -15.29 -10.42 -18.50
CA VAL A 77 -15.97 -9.36 -19.28
C VAL A 77 -16.00 -8.01 -18.54
N PHE A 78 -16.18 -8.04 -17.23
CA PHE A 78 -16.18 -6.86 -16.36
C PHE A 78 -14.78 -6.55 -15.81
N PHE A 79 -14.13 -7.54 -15.21
CA PHE A 79 -12.87 -7.33 -14.50
C PHE A 79 -11.70 -6.93 -15.42
N LYS A 80 -11.61 -7.48 -16.65
CA LYS A 80 -10.56 -7.07 -17.59
C LYS A 80 -10.73 -5.63 -18.05
N LYS A 81 -11.97 -5.18 -18.24
CA LYS A 81 -12.25 -3.79 -18.64
C LYS A 81 -11.90 -2.78 -17.55
N HIS A 82 -11.95 -3.19 -16.29
CA HIS A 82 -11.61 -2.36 -15.13
C HIS A 82 -10.29 -2.74 -14.45
N ILE A 83 -9.42 -3.47 -15.15
CA ILE A 83 -8.18 -4.01 -14.58
C ILE A 83 -7.26 -2.92 -14.04
N ASP A 84 -7.20 -1.77 -14.72
CA ASP A 84 -6.36 -0.65 -14.27
C ASP A 84 -6.91 0.00 -13.00
N TYR A 85 -8.24 0.05 -12.83
CA TYR A 85 -8.83 0.50 -11.56
C TYR A 85 -8.42 -0.42 -10.41
N LEU A 86 -8.58 -1.74 -10.59
CA LEU A 86 -8.23 -2.73 -9.57
C LEU A 86 -6.73 -2.66 -9.24
N THR A 87 -5.90 -2.49 -10.26
CA THR A 87 -4.44 -2.34 -10.13
C THR A 87 -4.09 -1.08 -9.34
N GLU A 88 -4.61 0.08 -9.73
CA GLU A 88 -4.24 1.37 -9.13
C GLU A 88 -4.80 1.57 -7.72
N ASN A 89 -5.98 1.02 -7.43
CA ASN A 89 -6.67 1.17 -6.15
C ASN A 89 -6.34 0.06 -5.15
N ALA A 90 -5.57 -0.96 -5.54
CA ALA A 90 -5.06 -2.03 -4.67
C ALA A 90 -4.26 -1.54 -3.45
N VAL A 91 -3.87 -0.27 -3.42
CA VAL A 91 -2.98 0.32 -2.41
C VAL A 91 -3.68 1.40 -1.60
N ASN A 92 -4.97 1.62 -1.86
CA ASN A 92 -5.78 2.58 -1.12
C ASN A 92 -5.90 2.24 0.38
N PRO A 93 -5.97 0.96 0.81
CA PRO A 93 -5.97 0.65 2.23
C PRO A 93 -4.74 1.19 2.97
N ASP A 94 -3.54 1.04 2.40
CA ASP A 94 -2.32 1.64 2.96
C ASP A 94 -2.38 3.16 2.99
N ARG A 95 -2.85 3.78 1.90
CA ARG A 95 -2.95 5.25 1.81
C ARG A 95 -3.88 5.85 2.85
N ARG A 96 -4.92 5.11 3.27
CA ARG A 96 -5.90 5.57 4.26
C ARG A 96 -5.63 5.04 5.67
N ARG A 97 -4.57 4.25 5.86
CA ARG A 97 -4.19 3.61 7.13
C ARG A 97 -4.15 4.57 8.31
N TYR A 98 -3.55 5.74 8.12
CA TYR A 98 -3.41 6.78 9.15
C TYR A 98 -4.53 7.82 9.14
N ALA A 99 -5.42 7.78 8.13
CA ALA A 99 -6.49 8.76 7.94
C ALA A 99 -7.87 8.29 8.40
N ILE A 100 -8.04 6.98 8.52
CA ILE A 100 -9.30 6.33 8.92
C ILE A 100 -9.06 5.53 10.21
N ALA A 101 -9.80 5.89 11.25
CA ALA A 101 -9.79 5.16 12.51
C ALA A 101 -10.18 3.69 12.28
N GLY A 102 -9.40 2.77 12.84
CA GLY A 102 -9.62 1.33 12.70
C GLY A 102 -9.18 0.73 11.37
N GLU A 103 -8.54 1.49 10.47
CA GLU A 103 -7.95 0.93 9.25
C GLU A 103 -6.63 0.21 9.54
N ALA A 104 -5.72 0.82 10.30
CA ALA A 104 -4.39 0.27 10.59
C ALA A 104 -4.38 -1.20 11.05
N PRO A 105 -5.25 -1.62 11.98
CA PRO A 105 -5.26 -3.01 12.45
C PRO A 105 -5.63 -4.02 11.35
N ARG A 106 -6.30 -3.62 10.28
CA ARG A 106 -6.77 -4.54 9.23
C ARG A 106 -5.66 -5.13 8.37
N HIS A 107 -4.44 -4.64 8.53
CA HIS A 107 -3.31 -4.97 7.69
C HIS A 107 -2.41 -6.05 8.28
N TYR A 108 -2.54 -6.36 9.57
CA TYR A 108 -1.63 -7.29 10.23
C TYR A 108 -2.34 -8.12 11.29
N ILE A 109 -1.60 -9.04 11.89
CA ILE A 109 -1.97 -9.70 13.14
C ILE A 109 -0.71 -10.06 13.93
N ASP A 110 -0.57 -9.48 15.12
CA ASP A 110 0.57 -9.69 16.01
C ASP A 110 0.37 -10.97 16.80
N THR A 111 0.77 -12.10 16.22
CA THR A 111 0.47 -13.42 16.76
C THR A 111 1.04 -13.64 18.17
N GLU A 112 2.18 -13.04 18.48
CA GLU A 112 2.85 -13.15 19.77
C GLU A 112 2.05 -12.50 20.91
N ALA A 113 1.17 -11.53 20.60
CA ALA A 113 0.33 -10.89 21.61
C ALA A 113 -0.69 -11.84 22.26
N TYR A 114 -0.99 -12.96 21.60
CA TYR A 114 -1.98 -13.94 22.05
C TYR A 114 -1.37 -15.21 22.64
N GLY A 115 -0.03 -15.23 22.82
CA GLY A 115 0.72 -16.31 23.46
C GLY A 115 0.97 -17.53 22.56
N ASP A 116 1.52 -18.59 23.17
CA ASP A 116 1.99 -19.76 22.43
C ASP A 116 0.89 -20.44 21.62
N SER A 117 1.22 -20.79 20.39
CA SER A 117 0.30 -21.41 19.43
C SER A 117 -0.94 -20.56 19.13
N ALA A 118 -0.86 -19.22 19.27
CA ALA A 118 -1.93 -18.27 18.97
C ALA A 118 -2.67 -18.59 17.66
N LEU A 119 -1.92 -18.85 16.59
CA LEU A 119 -2.45 -19.16 15.25
C LEU A 119 -3.36 -20.41 15.15
N TYR A 120 -3.35 -21.26 16.18
CA TYR A 120 -4.21 -22.45 16.31
C TYR A 120 -5.28 -22.30 17.40
N LYS A 121 -5.17 -21.28 18.26
CA LYS A 121 -6.07 -21.04 19.40
C LYS A 121 -6.97 -19.81 19.23
N LEU A 122 -6.64 -18.93 18.29
CA LEU A 122 -7.42 -17.75 17.98
C LEU A 122 -8.76 -18.13 17.33
N PRO A 123 -9.89 -17.55 17.77
CA PRO A 123 -11.19 -17.86 17.19
C PRO A 123 -11.26 -17.49 15.70
N LEU A 124 -11.89 -18.36 14.91
CA LEU A 124 -11.96 -18.16 13.47
C LEU A 124 -12.80 -16.94 13.11
N PHE A 125 -13.88 -16.71 13.86
CA PHE A 125 -14.88 -15.67 13.59
C PHE A 125 -14.74 -14.47 14.54
N TRP A 126 -15.09 -13.29 14.02
CA TRP A 126 -14.94 -12.01 14.74
C TRP A 126 -15.69 -11.99 16.07
N ASN A 127 -16.96 -12.38 16.09
CA ASN A 127 -17.79 -12.31 17.30
C ASN A 127 -17.23 -13.19 18.44
N GLU A 128 -16.65 -14.34 18.11
CA GLU A 128 -15.99 -15.21 19.09
C GLU A 128 -14.67 -14.59 19.59
N ALA A 129 -13.91 -13.95 18.71
CA ALA A 129 -12.70 -13.23 19.06
C ALA A 129 -13.02 -12.06 20.01
N VAL A 130 -14.04 -11.25 19.70
CA VAL A 130 -14.49 -10.13 20.54
C VAL A 130 -14.94 -10.63 21.91
N LYS A 131 -15.74 -11.70 21.97
CA LYS A 131 -16.18 -12.29 23.25
C LYS A 131 -14.99 -12.74 24.12
N LYS A 132 -13.90 -13.18 23.50
CA LYS A 132 -12.72 -13.71 24.19
C LYS A 132 -11.71 -12.63 24.61
N PHE A 133 -11.50 -11.61 23.78
CA PHE A 133 -10.40 -10.65 23.96
C PHE A 133 -10.85 -9.18 24.06
N GLY A 134 -12.08 -8.86 23.68
CA GLY A 134 -12.57 -7.48 23.54
C GLY A 134 -12.09 -6.80 22.25
N GLU A 135 -12.83 -5.80 21.77
CA GLU A 135 -12.52 -5.09 20.53
C GLU A 135 -11.21 -4.30 20.62
N ASP A 136 -10.95 -3.64 21.74
CA ASP A 136 -9.74 -2.83 21.95
C ASP A 136 -8.46 -3.66 21.82
N THR A 137 -8.45 -4.86 22.42
CA THR A 137 -7.30 -5.79 22.33
C THR A 137 -7.09 -6.26 20.89
N LEU A 138 -8.16 -6.56 20.17
CA LEU A 138 -8.06 -7.01 18.77
C LEU A 138 -7.60 -5.87 17.86
N ALA A 139 -8.09 -4.65 18.09
CA ALA A 139 -7.66 -3.47 17.36
C ALA A 139 -6.18 -3.14 17.63
N LEU A 140 -5.68 -3.38 18.84
CA LEU A 140 -4.28 -3.15 19.16
C LEU A 140 -3.33 -4.15 18.48
N ASN A 141 -3.76 -5.40 18.29
CA ASN A 141 -2.90 -6.51 17.87
C ASN A 141 -3.22 -7.03 16.46
N GLY A 142 -3.95 -6.23 15.66
CA GLY A 142 -4.23 -6.54 14.27
C GLY A 142 -5.38 -7.54 14.04
N THR A 143 -6.08 -7.35 12.93
CA THR A 143 -7.35 -7.99 12.60
C THR A 143 -7.44 -8.53 11.17
N VAL A 144 -6.33 -8.67 10.44
CA VAL A 144 -6.35 -9.00 9.00
C VAL A 144 -7.20 -10.24 8.61
N PRO A 145 -7.20 -11.37 9.35
CA PRO A 145 -8.02 -12.53 8.96
C PRO A 145 -9.53 -12.27 9.05
N TRP A 146 -9.95 -11.42 9.98
CA TRP A 146 -11.35 -11.04 10.16
C TRP A 146 -11.75 -9.91 9.19
N ALA A 147 -10.83 -9.00 8.88
CA ALA A 147 -11.04 -7.98 7.85
C ALA A 147 -11.33 -8.62 6.49
N ILE A 148 -10.57 -9.66 6.11
CA ILE A 148 -10.82 -10.46 4.90
C ILE A 148 -12.25 -11.03 4.88
N GLN A 149 -12.71 -11.62 5.98
CA GLN A 149 -14.07 -12.17 6.09
C GLN A 149 -15.15 -11.09 5.94
N HIS A 150 -14.92 -9.93 6.56
CA HIS A 150 -15.83 -8.80 6.45
C HIS A 150 -15.92 -8.28 5.00
N TYR A 151 -14.77 -8.06 4.34
CA TYR A 151 -14.73 -7.58 2.96
C TYR A 151 -15.25 -8.61 1.95
N LYS A 152 -15.09 -9.92 2.22
CA LYS A 152 -15.77 -10.98 1.46
C LYS A 152 -17.29 -10.79 1.49
N SER A 153 -17.86 -10.57 2.67
CA SER A 153 -19.31 -10.36 2.82
C SER A 153 -19.77 -9.08 2.09
N GLN A 154 -18.98 -8.00 2.18
CA GLN A 154 -19.27 -6.77 1.46
C GLN A 154 -19.23 -6.94 -0.07
N LEU A 155 -18.25 -7.68 -0.59
CA LEU A 155 -18.11 -7.92 -2.03
C LEU A 155 -19.25 -8.79 -2.55
N THR A 156 -19.64 -9.82 -1.79
CA THR A 156 -20.81 -10.66 -2.09
C THR A 156 -22.08 -9.81 -2.21
N GLU A 157 -22.29 -8.89 -1.26
CA GLU A 157 -23.44 -7.99 -1.31
C GLU A 157 -23.36 -6.99 -2.47
N ALA A 158 -22.17 -6.49 -2.80
CA ALA A 158 -21.97 -5.60 -3.94
C ALA A 158 -22.33 -6.29 -5.27
N PHE A 159 -21.98 -7.57 -5.42
CA PHE A 159 -22.41 -8.40 -6.55
C PHE A 159 -23.92 -8.59 -6.57
N ARG A 160 -24.54 -8.93 -5.43
CA ARG A 160 -25.99 -9.14 -5.32
C ARG A 160 -26.77 -7.90 -5.75
N GLN A 161 -26.28 -6.71 -5.37
CA GLN A 161 -26.85 -5.42 -5.74
C GLN A 161 -26.50 -4.97 -7.17
N ARG A 162 -25.63 -5.70 -7.87
CA ARG A 162 -25.09 -5.33 -9.19
C ARG A 162 -24.48 -3.91 -9.21
N ASN A 163 -23.88 -3.49 -8.10
CA ASN A 163 -23.29 -2.16 -7.96
C ASN A 163 -21.84 -2.17 -8.45
N ALA A 164 -21.61 -1.78 -9.71
CA ALA A 164 -20.29 -1.81 -10.35
C ALA A 164 -19.22 -1.04 -9.57
N GLN A 165 -19.51 0.17 -9.11
CA GLN A 165 -18.56 0.99 -8.33
C GLN A 165 -18.16 0.29 -7.03
N ARG A 166 -19.15 -0.25 -6.30
CA ARG A 166 -18.90 -0.95 -5.04
C ARG A 166 -18.16 -2.27 -5.25
N ILE A 167 -18.46 -3.02 -6.30
CA ILE A 167 -17.72 -4.24 -6.67
C ILE A 167 -16.24 -3.90 -6.86
N LEU A 168 -15.92 -2.88 -7.66
CA LEU A 168 -14.54 -2.51 -7.95
C LEU A 168 -13.79 -2.05 -6.69
N ARG A 169 -14.39 -1.18 -5.89
CA ARG A 169 -13.78 -0.66 -4.66
C ARG A 169 -13.51 -1.78 -3.65
N VAL A 170 -14.52 -2.58 -3.34
CA VAL A 170 -14.40 -3.65 -2.33
C VAL A 170 -13.52 -4.78 -2.84
N ALA A 171 -13.52 -5.10 -4.14
CA ALA A 171 -12.62 -6.11 -4.72
C ALA A 171 -11.15 -5.71 -4.59
N ALA A 172 -10.80 -4.45 -4.90
CA ALA A 172 -9.44 -3.93 -4.77
C ALA A 172 -8.96 -3.97 -3.30
N ASP A 173 -9.81 -3.52 -2.37
CA ASP A 173 -9.52 -3.54 -0.94
C ASP A 173 -9.40 -4.98 -0.39
N LEU A 174 -10.30 -5.89 -0.78
CA LEU A 174 -10.21 -7.30 -0.40
C LEU A 174 -8.91 -7.93 -0.91
N GLY A 175 -8.51 -7.58 -2.15
CA GLY A 175 -7.26 -8.05 -2.73
C GLY A 175 -6.03 -7.60 -1.95
N HIS A 176 -6.05 -6.38 -1.42
CA HIS A 176 -5.00 -5.84 -0.55
C HIS A 176 -4.88 -6.62 0.76
N TYR A 177 -5.96 -6.76 1.53
CA TYR A 177 -5.89 -7.46 2.83
C TYR A 177 -5.51 -8.94 2.67
N ILE A 178 -5.90 -9.57 1.55
CA ILE A 178 -5.44 -10.92 1.21
C ILE A 178 -3.93 -10.92 0.96
N ALA A 179 -3.40 -9.94 0.24
CA ALA A 179 -1.96 -9.84 0.00
C ALA A 179 -1.18 -9.64 1.31
N ASP A 180 -1.63 -8.74 2.20
CA ASP A 180 -1.08 -8.53 3.54
C ASP A 180 -1.05 -9.81 4.39
N ALA A 181 -2.16 -10.56 4.41
CA ALA A 181 -2.25 -11.83 5.14
C ALA A 181 -1.26 -12.91 4.64
N ASN A 182 -0.67 -12.73 3.47
CA ASN A 182 0.37 -13.59 2.92
C ASN A 182 1.79 -13.01 3.10
N VAL A 183 1.96 -11.86 3.77
CA VAL A 183 3.27 -11.29 4.11
C VAL A 183 3.74 -11.82 5.47
N PRO A 184 4.88 -12.53 5.58
CA PRO A 184 5.35 -13.07 6.87
C PRO A 184 5.51 -12.00 7.95
N LEU A 185 6.00 -10.82 7.57
CA LEU A 185 6.24 -9.69 8.47
C LEU A 185 4.96 -8.98 8.95
N HIS A 186 3.79 -9.27 8.35
CA HIS A 186 2.49 -8.78 8.83
C HIS A 186 1.87 -9.72 9.88
N THR A 187 2.63 -10.72 10.35
CA THR A 187 2.16 -11.73 11.33
C THR A 187 2.88 -11.64 12.68
N THR A 188 3.67 -10.59 12.89
CA THR A 188 4.59 -10.46 14.03
C THR A 188 4.72 -9.02 14.51
N ARG A 189 4.90 -8.85 15.83
CA ARG A 189 5.31 -7.56 16.41
C ARG A 189 6.69 -7.11 15.93
N ASN A 190 7.56 -8.03 15.51
CA ASN A 190 8.88 -7.73 14.96
C ASN A 190 8.82 -7.42 13.44
N TYR A 191 7.74 -6.78 12.99
CA TYR A 191 7.41 -6.58 11.58
C TYR A 191 8.49 -5.85 10.78
N ASN A 192 9.33 -5.03 11.43
CA ASN A 192 10.42 -4.30 10.79
C ASN A 192 11.79 -4.76 11.29
N GLY A 193 11.89 -5.87 12.03
CA GLY A 193 13.17 -6.34 12.58
C GLY A 193 13.68 -5.50 13.75
N GLN A 194 12.83 -4.64 14.33
CA GLN A 194 13.19 -3.70 15.39
C GLN A 194 13.60 -4.37 16.71
N TYR A 195 13.21 -5.63 16.93
CA TYR A 195 13.57 -6.42 18.11
C TYR A 195 14.73 -7.39 17.86
N THR A 196 15.19 -7.51 16.61
CA THR A 196 16.27 -8.44 16.21
C THR A 196 17.45 -7.74 15.55
N GLY A 197 17.44 -6.40 15.46
CA GLY A 197 18.54 -5.60 14.90
C GLY A 197 18.57 -5.56 13.37
N GLN A 198 17.40 -5.68 12.73
CA GLN A 198 17.25 -5.82 11.27
C GLN A 198 16.33 -4.74 10.69
N GLU A 199 16.40 -3.54 11.28
CA GLU A 199 15.50 -2.44 10.95
C GLU A 199 15.48 -2.14 9.44
N GLY A 200 14.27 -2.06 8.87
CA GLY A 200 14.04 -1.88 7.43
C GLY A 200 13.82 -3.18 6.66
N ILE A 201 13.85 -4.35 7.31
CA ILE A 201 13.60 -5.64 6.63
C ILE A 201 12.19 -5.73 6.03
N HIS A 202 11.22 -4.97 6.56
CA HIS A 202 9.85 -4.90 6.03
C HIS A 202 9.82 -4.39 4.59
N ALA A 203 10.28 -3.16 4.39
CA ALA A 203 10.36 -2.55 3.06
C ALA A 203 11.33 -3.33 2.15
N PHE A 204 12.35 -3.96 2.72
CA PHE A 204 13.25 -4.81 1.95
C PHE A 204 12.54 -6.04 1.35
N TRP A 205 11.82 -6.80 2.17
CA TRP A 205 11.13 -8.01 1.73
C TRP A 205 9.94 -7.68 0.83
N GLU A 206 9.12 -6.69 1.21
CA GLU A 206 7.85 -6.39 0.53
C GLU A 206 8.02 -5.52 -0.73
N THR A 207 9.03 -4.64 -0.77
CA THR A 207 9.22 -3.69 -1.87
C THR A 207 10.41 -4.06 -2.72
N ARG A 208 11.61 -4.10 -2.10
CA ARG A 208 12.86 -4.16 -2.84
C ARG A 208 13.02 -5.49 -3.58
N LEU A 209 12.70 -6.62 -2.94
CA LEU A 209 12.81 -7.92 -3.59
C LEU A 209 11.86 -8.06 -4.79
N PRO A 210 10.54 -7.78 -4.68
CA PRO A 210 9.66 -7.80 -5.85
C PRO A 210 10.10 -6.86 -6.97
N GLU A 211 10.51 -5.63 -6.66
CA GLU A 211 10.98 -4.67 -7.68
C GLU A 211 12.20 -5.17 -8.45
N LEU A 212 13.08 -5.94 -7.79
CA LEU A 212 14.30 -6.46 -8.41
C LEU A 212 14.06 -7.73 -9.23
N TYR A 213 13.20 -8.65 -8.74
CA TYR A 213 13.19 -10.03 -9.20
C TYR A 213 11.85 -10.52 -9.73
N ALA A 214 10.75 -9.77 -9.57
CA ALA A 214 9.43 -10.31 -9.87
C ALA A 214 9.12 -10.54 -11.36
N GLU A 215 9.92 -9.98 -12.27
CA GLU A 215 9.85 -10.31 -13.70
C GLU A 215 10.36 -11.73 -14.00
N GLU A 216 11.13 -12.35 -13.08
CA GLU A 216 11.62 -13.73 -13.18
C GLU A 216 10.67 -14.76 -12.54
N TYR A 217 9.62 -14.30 -11.86
CA TYR A 217 8.68 -15.15 -11.14
C TYR A 217 7.69 -15.81 -12.10
N ASP A 218 7.44 -17.11 -11.91
CA ASP A 218 6.31 -17.77 -12.55
C ASP A 218 5.06 -17.40 -11.76
N MET A 219 4.19 -16.58 -12.36
CA MET A 219 2.96 -16.12 -11.73
C MET A 219 1.70 -16.87 -12.22
N PHE A 220 1.85 -17.98 -12.93
CA PHE A 220 0.71 -18.79 -13.37
C PHE A 220 0.14 -19.63 -12.21
N VAL A 221 -1.03 -19.24 -11.71
CA VAL A 221 -1.70 -19.91 -10.58
C VAL A 221 -2.94 -20.73 -10.97
N GLY A 222 -3.25 -20.81 -12.26
CA GLY A 222 -4.43 -21.50 -12.78
C GLY A 222 -5.74 -20.74 -12.56
N ARG A 223 -6.86 -21.43 -12.72
CA ARG A 223 -8.22 -20.87 -12.61
C ARG A 223 -8.65 -20.67 -11.15
N ALA A 224 -9.51 -19.68 -10.93
CA ALA A 224 -10.22 -19.49 -9.68
C ALA A 224 -11.07 -20.71 -9.34
N VAL A 225 -11.15 -21.03 -8.05
CA VAL A 225 -11.92 -22.15 -7.49
C VAL A 225 -12.78 -21.63 -6.35
N TYR A 226 -13.97 -22.20 -6.20
CA TYR A 226 -14.88 -21.85 -5.10
C TYR A 226 -14.27 -22.27 -3.75
N GLU A 227 -14.29 -21.37 -2.77
CA GLU A 227 -13.78 -21.62 -1.43
C GLU A 227 -14.94 -21.74 -0.43
N GLU A 228 -15.23 -22.98 -0.03
CA GLU A 228 -16.31 -23.30 0.91
C GLU A 228 -16.04 -22.76 2.33
N ARG A 229 -14.77 -22.67 2.74
CA ARG A 229 -14.38 -22.38 4.12
C ARG A 229 -13.52 -21.13 4.20
N ILE A 230 -14.09 -20.00 3.80
CA ILE A 230 -13.46 -18.67 3.74
C ILE A 230 -12.68 -18.31 5.01
N ALA A 231 -13.30 -18.46 6.20
CA ALA A 231 -12.63 -18.13 7.46
C ALA A 231 -11.38 -19.01 7.67
N LEU A 232 -11.49 -20.31 7.42
CA LEU A 232 -10.35 -21.23 7.53
C LEU A 232 -9.25 -20.88 6.51
N ARG A 233 -9.63 -20.49 5.29
CA ARG A 233 -8.68 -20.12 4.23
C ARG A 233 -7.91 -18.84 4.54
N ALA A 234 -8.57 -17.84 5.13
CA ALA A 234 -7.93 -16.61 5.62
C ALA A 234 -6.90 -16.91 6.71
N TRP A 235 -7.29 -17.70 7.72
CA TRP A 235 -6.37 -18.14 8.77
C TRP A 235 -5.23 -19.03 8.27
N ARG A 236 -5.49 -19.85 7.24
CA ARG A 236 -4.44 -20.66 6.60
C ARG A 236 -3.39 -19.78 5.93
N ALA A 237 -3.78 -18.68 5.29
CA ALA A 237 -2.85 -17.74 4.67
C ALA A 237 -1.90 -17.15 5.73
N VAL A 238 -2.45 -16.62 6.84
CA VAL A 238 -1.64 -16.09 7.94
C VAL A 238 -0.72 -17.15 8.54
N ARG A 239 -1.21 -18.38 8.75
CA ARG A 239 -0.35 -19.49 9.23
C ARG A 239 0.80 -19.80 8.28
N GLN A 240 0.53 -19.84 6.98
CA GLN A 240 1.55 -20.11 5.96
C GLN A 240 2.58 -18.98 5.89
N ALA A 241 2.13 -17.72 5.99
CA ALA A 241 3.01 -16.56 6.04
C ALA A 241 3.89 -16.56 7.29
N ASN A 242 3.29 -16.76 8.48
CA ASN A 242 4.03 -16.81 9.73
C ASN A 242 5.06 -17.96 9.77
N ALA A 243 4.72 -19.11 9.19
CA ALA A 243 5.66 -20.25 9.07
C ALA A 243 6.90 -19.95 8.21
N ALA A 244 6.90 -18.86 7.43
CA ALA A 244 8.05 -18.41 6.63
C ALA A 244 8.85 -17.28 7.31
N LEU A 245 8.37 -16.73 8.43
CA LEU A 245 8.95 -15.59 9.14
C LEU A 245 10.36 -15.90 9.66
N ASP A 246 10.59 -17.13 10.13
CA ASP A 246 11.89 -17.57 10.64
C ASP A 246 12.99 -17.40 9.58
N SER A 247 12.69 -17.76 8.33
CA SER A 247 13.60 -17.70 7.20
C SER A 247 13.84 -16.26 6.77
N VAL A 248 12.82 -15.40 6.85
CA VAL A 248 12.96 -13.95 6.59
C VAL A 248 14.00 -13.35 7.54
N LEU A 249 13.82 -13.54 8.85
CA LEU A 249 14.73 -12.96 9.84
C LEU A 249 16.09 -13.66 9.85
N ARG A 250 16.12 -15.00 9.85
CA ARG A 250 17.37 -15.76 9.97
C ARG A 250 18.31 -15.55 8.78
N PHE A 251 17.80 -15.57 7.55
CA PHE A 251 18.65 -15.42 6.37
C PHE A 251 19.15 -13.99 6.19
N GLU A 252 18.39 -12.97 6.60
CA GLU A 252 18.89 -11.59 6.57
C GLU A 252 20.08 -11.44 7.54
N ALA A 253 19.96 -12.01 8.74
CA ALA A 253 21.05 -12.02 9.72
C ALA A 253 22.26 -12.82 9.22
N GLU A 254 22.03 -13.93 8.52
CA GLU A 254 23.09 -14.76 7.95
C GLU A 254 23.88 -14.01 6.87
N VAL A 255 23.21 -13.38 5.90
CA VAL A 255 23.89 -12.57 4.87
C VAL A 255 24.62 -11.38 5.50
N SER A 256 24.01 -10.74 6.50
CA SER A 256 24.64 -9.64 7.25
C SER A 256 25.95 -10.04 7.91
N LYS A 257 26.07 -11.27 8.42
CA LYS A 257 27.32 -11.77 9.03
C LYS A 257 28.40 -12.08 8.00
N GLN A 258 28.01 -12.39 6.76
CA GLN A 258 28.93 -12.78 5.69
C GLN A 258 29.40 -11.59 4.84
N MET A 259 28.93 -10.38 5.14
CA MET A 259 29.16 -9.21 4.32
C MET A 259 29.60 -8.01 5.14
N LYS A 260 30.48 -7.18 4.58
CA LYS A 260 30.93 -5.97 5.26
C LYS A 260 29.76 -4.97 5.40
N PRO A 261 29.61 -4.27 6.54
CA PRO A 261 28.51 -3.34 6.77
C PRO A 261 28.33 -2.28 5.68
N GLU A 262 29.43 -1.78 5.11
CA GLU A 262 29.45 -0.79 4.02
C GLU A 262 28.87 -1.31 2.69
N LEU A 263 28.83 -2.63 2.48
CA LEU A 263 28.26 -3.24 1.29
C LEU A 263 26.77 -3.57 1.45
N LYS A 264 26.24 -3.56 2.68
CA LYS A 264 24.86 -3.96 3.00
C LYS A 264 23.84 -3.01 2.40
N TYR A 265 24.14 -1.71 2.45
CA TYR A 265 23.23 -0.67 2.03
C TYR A 265 23.81 0.14 0.88
N THR A 266 22.92 0.75 0.10
CA THR A 266 23.23 1.75 -0.91
C THR A 266 22.27 2.93 -0.77
N LEU A 267 22.70 4.09 -1.24
CA LEU A 267 21.80 5.22 -1.46
C LEU A 267 21.26 5.13 -2.89
N GLU A 268 19.95 5.29 -3.07
CA GLU A 268 19.33 5.41 -4.40
C GLU A 268 18.55 6.72 -4.48
N ASP A 269 18.60 7.39 -5.62
CA ASP A 269 17.70 8.49 -5.98
C ASP A 269 16.46 7.90 -6.65
N ARG A 270 15.29 8.28 -6.15
CA ARG A 270 14.02 8.10 -6.86
C ARG A 270 13.24 9.40 -6.86
N ASN A 271 13.03 9.94 -8.05
CA ASN A 271 12.25 11.17 -8.28
C ASN A 271 12.77 12.36 -7.43
N GLY A 272 14.08 12.47 -7.24
CA GLY A 272 14.72 13.53 -6.46
C GLY A 272 14.74 13.29 -4.95
N VAL A 273 14.27 12.13 -4.48
CA VAL A 273 14.38 11.71 -3.08
C VAL A 273 15.46 10.65 -2.95
N ILE A 274 16.53 10.96 -2.22
CA ILE A 274 17.59 10.02 -1.88
C ILE A 274 17.18 9.24 -0.65
N PHE A 275 17.23 7.91 -0.70
CA PHE A 275 16.94 7.05 0.44
C PHE A 275 17.95 5.90 0.55
N LYS A 276 18.15 5.43 1.79
CA LYS A 276 18.97 4.27 2.11
C LYS A 276 18.15 2.99 1.87
N THR A 277 18.69 2.07 1.09
CA THR A 277 18.08 0.76 0.81
C THR A 277 19.12 -0.35 0.81
N TYR A 278 18.68 -1.60 0.80
CA TYR A 278 19.57 -2.75 0.68
C TYR A 278 20.22 -2.79 -0.71
N SER A 279 21.53 -3.05 -0.74
CA SER A 279 22.30 -3.12 -1.98
C SER A 279 21.82 -4.28 -2.87
N ARG A 280 22.08 -4.19 -4.18
CA ARG A 280 21.72 -5.26 -5.12
C ARG A 280 22.44 -6.57 -4.80
N GLU A 281 23.70 -6.51 -4.38
CA GLU A 281 24.48 -7.70 -4.00
C GLU A 281 23.87 -8.39 -2.76
N PHE A 282 23.53 -7.62 -1.72
CA PHE A 282 22.85 -8.17 -0.54
C PHE A 282 21.50 -8.79 -0.93
N SER A 283 20.72 -8.04 -1.73
CA SER A 283 19.40 -8.46 -2.20
C SER A 283 19.47 -9.79 -2.93
N GLN A 284 20.49 -9.99 -3.78
CA GLN A 284 20.65 -11.21 -4.56
C GLN A 284 20.98 -12.42 -3.68
N LYS A 285 21.96 -12.30 -2.76
CA LYS A 285 22.32 -13.37 -1.83
C LYS A 285 21.14 -13.75 -0.93
N TYR A 286 20.45 -12.76 -0.38
CA TYR A 286 19.28 -12.98 0.45
C TYR A 286 18.13 -13.63 -0.34
N HIS A 287 17.85 -13.14 -1.56
CA HIS A 287 16.82 -13.72 -2.43
C HIS A 287 17.10 -15.19 -2.77
N GLN A 288 18.36 -15.54 -3.02
CA GLN A 288 18.80 -16.92 -3.24
C GLN A 288 18.56 -17.81 -2.02
N LEU A 289 18.93 -17.36 -0.82
CA LEU A 289 18.69 -18.11 0.43
C LEU A 289 17.21 -18.29 0.74
N LEU A 290 16.39 -17.28 0.46
CA LEU A 290 14.93 -17.37 0.57
C LEU A 290 14.33 -18.41 -0.39
N ASN A 291 15.07 -18.84 -1.42
CA ASN A 291 14.69 -19.90 -2.35
C ASN A 291 13.25 -19.71 -2.86
N ARG A 292 12.99 -18.65 -3.63
CA ARG A 292 11.68 -18.33 -4.21
C ARG A 292 10.54 -18.11 -3.19
N GLN A 293 10.85 -17.80 -1.92
CA GLN A 293 9.80 -17.55 -0.90
C GLN A 293 8.88 -16.40 -1.28
N VAL A 294 9.42 -15.25 -1.71
CA VAL A 294 8.63 -14.07 -2.10
C VAL A 294 7.63 -14.43 -3.21
N GLU A 295 8.09 -15.14 -4.23
CA GLU A 295 7.23 -15.64 -5.30
C GLU A 295 6.15 -16.58 -4.79
N ARG A 296 6.47 -17.54 -3.92
CA ARG A 296 5.45 -18.45 -3.34
C ARG A 296 4.36 -17.67 -2.61
N GLN A 297 4.73 -16.64 -1.84
CA GLN A 297 3.76 -15.78 -1.15
C GLN A 297 2.93 -14.98 -2.15
N MET A 298 3.54 -14.37 -3.17
CA MET A 298 2.81 -13.64 -4.22
C MET A 298 1.85 -14.55 -5.00
N ARG A 299 2.26 -15.77 -5.36
CA ARG A 299 1.40 -16.78 -6.01
C ARG A 299 0.22 -17.17 -5.10
N ALA A 300 0.47 -17.37 -3.81
CA ALA A 300 -0.58 -17.67 -2.84
C ALA A 300 -1.60 -16.53 -2.74
N SER A 301 -1.13 -15.28 -2.76
CA SER A 301 -1.98 -14.09 -2.81
C SER A 301 -2.82 -14.03 -4.08
N VAL A 302 -2.21 -14.10 -5.28
CA VAL A 302 -2.94 -14.05 -6.57
C VAL A 302 -4.02 -15.12 -6.63
N LYS A 303 -3.69 -16.36 -6.24
CA LYS A 303 -4.66 -17.46 -6.22
C LYS A 303 -5.81 -17.20 -5.27
N MET A 304 -5.50 -16.77 -4.04
CA MET A 304 -6.52 -16.52 -3.02
C MET A 304 -7.42 -15.33 -3.38
N VAL A 305 -6.89 -14.27 -3.97
CA VAL A 305 -7.69 -13.12 -4.44
C VAL A 305 -8.68 -13.59 -5.52
N ALA A 306 -8.20 -14.34 -6.52
CA ALA A 306 -9.05 -14.87 -7.58
C ALA A 306 -10.14 -15.80 -7.04
N ASP A 307 -9.78 -16.71 -6.13
CA ASP A 307 -10.72 -17.64 -5.48
C ASP A 307 -11.79 -16.89 -4.67
N PHE A 308 -11.40 -15.85 -3.93
CA PHE A 308 -12.32 -15.07 -3.11
C PHE A 308 -13.27 -14.22 -3.95
N TRP A 309 -12.76 -13.53 -4.98
CA TRP A 309 -13.62 -12.79 -5.91
C TRP A 309 -14.63 -13.71 -6.59
N PHE A 310 -14.18 -14.86 -7.09
CA PHE A 310 -15.04 -15.87 -7.68
C PHE A 310 -16.09 -16.39 -6.69
N THR A 311 -15.68 -16.73 -5.47
CA THR A 311 -16.58 -17.19 -4.41
C THR A 311 -17.64 -16.15 -4.07
N CYS A 312 -17.27 -14.86 -3.97
CA CYS A 312 -18.24 -13.78 -3.73
C CYS A 312 -19.28 -13.66 -4.86
N TRP A 313 -18.85 -13.83 -6.11
CA TRP A 313 -19.75 -13.79 -7.26
C TRP A 313 -20.70 -14.99 -7.28
N VAL A 314 -20.20 -16.19 -6.99
CA VAL A 314 -21.02 -17.41 -6.87
C VAL A 314 -22.03 -17.28 -5.74
N ASP A 315 -21.61 -16.86 -4.55
CA ASP A 315 -22.48 -16.66 -3.37
C ASP A 315 -23.54 -15.56 -3.57
N ALA A 316 -23.30 -14.65 -4.52
CA ALA A 316 -24.26 -13.62 -4.91
C ALA A 316 -25.31 -14.12 -5.93
N GLY A 317 -25.26 -15.40 -6.34
CA GLY A 317 -26.15 -15.98 -7.34
C GLY A 317 -25.66 -15.77 -8.78
N GLN A 318 -24.35 -15.57 -8.97
CA GLN A 318 -23.72 -15.42 -10.29
C GLN A 318 -24.40 -14.37 -11.19
N PRO A 319 -24.60 -13.12 -10.71
CA PRO A 319 -25.25 -12.08 -11.50
C PRO A 319 -24.47 -11.82 -12.79
N ASP A 320 -25.18 -11.58 -13.90
CA ASP A 320 -24.58 -11.22 -15.17
C ASP A 320 -23.82 -9.88 -15.05
N LEU A 321 -22.52 -9.91 -15.33
CA LEU A 321 -21.62 -8.76 -15.24
C LEU A 321 -21.46 -8.04 -16.59
N GLY A 322 -21.99 -8.60 -17.69
CA GLY A 322 -21.97 -7.97 -19.02
C GLY A 322 -22.56 -6.55 -19.02
N PRO A 323 -23.76 -6.31 -18.46
CA PRO A 323 -24.34 -4.98 -18.35
C PRO A 323 -23.45 -4.00 -17.57
N LEU A 324 -22.77 -4.51 -16.53
CA LEU A 324 -21.89 -3.71 -15.67
C LEU A 324 -20.57 -3.36 -16.35
N ALA A 325 -20.13 -4.11 -17.36
CA ALA A 325 -18.89 -3.81 -18.09
C ALA A 325 -18.96 -2.43 -18.76
N SER A 326 -20.16 -1.94 -19.13
CA SER A 326 -20.31 -0.59 -19.70
C SER A 326 -20.14 0.53 -18.67
N PHE A 327 -20.07 0.21 -17.37
CA PHE A 327 -19.89 1.19 -16.31
C PHE A 327 -18.70 2.10 -16.60
N SER A 328 -18.96 3.40 -16.66
CA SER A 328 -17.94 4.42 -16.69
C SER A 328 -18.06 5.22 -15.41
N ARG A 329 -16.94 5.49 -14.75
CA ARG A 329 -16.89 6.45 -13.64
C ARG A 329 -17.26 7.80 -14.24
N ASN A 330 -18.50 8.24 -14.03
CA ASN A 330 -18.91 9.58 -14.41
C ASN A 330 -18.10 10.61 -13.61
N GLU A 331 -18.14 11.87 -14.06
CA GLU A 331 -17.31 12.91 -13.46
C GLU A 331 -17.58 13.08 -11.96
N SER A 332 -18.83 12.93 -11.52
CA SER A 332 -19.18 13.02 -10.09
C SER A 332 -18.57 11.92 -9.25
N VAL A 333 -18.57 10.66 -9.72
CA VAL A 333 -17.93 9.53 -9.02
C VAL A 333 -16.41 9.72 -8.95
N LYS A 334 -15.78 10.21 -10.03
CA LYS A 334 -14.34 10.50 -10.01
C LYS A 334 -14.01 11.60 -9.00
N VAL A 335 -14.77 12.70 -9.01
CA VAL A 335 -14.58 13.81 -8.07
C VAL A 335 -14.78 13.35 -6.63
N GLU A 336 -15.77 12.51 -6.35
CA GLU A 336 -15.98 11.94 -5.01
C GLU A 336 -14.79 11.07 -4.57
N GLU A 337 -14.33 10.14 -5.42
CA GLU A 337 -13.16 9.29 -5.14
C GLU A 337 -11.87 10.12 -4.94
N GLU A 338 -11.66 11.16 -5.75
CA GLU A 338 -10.51 12.05 -5.62
C GLU A 338 -10.59 12.90 -4.36
N THR A 339 -11.78 13.39 -4.02
CA THR A 339 -12.01 14.16 -2.79
C THR A 339 -11.76 13.27 -1.57
N GLU A 340 -12.23 12.04 -1.59
CA GLU A 340 -11.98 11.06 -0.54
C GLU A 340 -10.47 10.79 -0.39
N LYS A 341 -9.76 10.52 -1.50
CA LYS A 341 -8.31 10.32 -1.49
C LYS A 341 -7.53 11.53 -0.99
N ARG A 342 -7.93 12.74 -1.39
CA ARG A 342 -7.34 14.00 -0.90
C ARG A 342 -7.60 14.17 0.59
N SER A 343 -8.78 13.82 1.07
CA SER A 343 -9.11 13.88 2.51
C SER A 343 -8.22 12.95 3.32
N TRP A 344 -7.85 11.78 2.78
CA TRP A 344 -6.91 10.87 3.44
C TRP A 344 -5.53 11.50 3.56
N LEU A 345 -5.02 12.07 2.46
CA LEU A 345 -3.73 12.75 2.44
C LEU A 345 -3.70 13.95 3.41
N GLN A 346 -4.75 14.78 3.43
CA GLN A 346 -4.84 15.92 4.34
C GLN A 346 -4.84 15.50 5.82
N ARG A 347 -5.59 14.45 6.17
CA ARG A 347 -5.57 13.90 7.52
C ARG A 347 -4.19 13.35 7.90
N LEU A 348 -3.49 12.74 6.95
CA LEU A 348 -2.13 12.24 7.15
C LEU A 348 -1.13 13.36 7.49
N PHE A 349 -1.26 14.55 6.88
CA PHE A 349 -0.41 15.71 7.21
C PHE A 349 -0.78 16.40 8.54
N ASN A 350 -2.00 16.19 9.05
CA ASN A 350 -2.43 16.72 10.35
C ASN A 350 -2.05 15.79 11.52
N VAL A 351 -1.68 14.54 11.26
CA VAL A 351 -1.05 13.65 12.25
C VAL A 351 0.44 14.01 12.29
N ARG A 352 0.90 14.62 13.39
CA ARG A 352 2.33 14.95 13.57
C ARG A 352 3.20 13.70 13.36
N PRO A 353 4.34 13.79 12.66
CA PRO A 353 5.28 12.69 12.57
C PRO A 353 5.85 12.39 13.96
N GLU A 354 5.70 11.16 14.42
CA GLU A 354 6.18 10.67 15.72
C GLU A 354 7.70 10.37 15.74
N ASN A 355 8.48 11.13 14.96
CA ASN A 355 9.94 11.05 14.88
C ASN A 355 10.63 12.35 15.33
N GLU A 356 10.03 13.04 16.30
CA GLU A 356 10.71 14.08 17.10
C GLU A 356 10.51 13.75 18.58
N ASN A 357 11.34 12.84 19.11
CA ASN A 357 11.82 12.82 20.49
C ASN A 357 13.05 11.91 20.62
#